data_AF-A0A497M8C8-F1
#
_entry.id   AF-A0A497M8C8-F1
#
_cell.length_a   1.000
_cell.length_b   1.000
_cell.length_c   1.000
_cell.angle_alpha   90.00
_cell.angle_beta   90.00
_cell.angle_gamma   90.00
#
_symmetry.space_group_name_H-M   'P 1'
#
loop_
_entity.id
_entity.type
_entity.pdbx_description
1 polymer ?
#
loop_
_entity_poly.entity_id
_entity_poly.type
_entity_poly.pdbx_seq_one_letter_code
_entity_poly.pdbx_strand_id
1 'polypeptide(L)'
;MKSLMRRVEELRRVISTIESTIAKLRVMHASGEVNEKRFKRDLKALNLGLKSLREELETTLTNLYSLADRRCRFEEAFHFYRDIGKPLNLSAFSLNDLREKLAVLPIDSLEFHFHRGDFTAWIRDVIEDPELAKEIAEIKAKGESLRRKLIQLISERIKTYKEESNRLSELSP
;
A
#
# COMPACT_ATOMS: atom_id res chain seq x y z
N MET A 1 6.17 2.72 2.00
CA MET A 1 5.12 1.73 2.40
C MET A 1 5.20 1.21 3.85
N LYS A 2 6.35 0.70 4.35
CA LYS A 2 6.50 0.17 5.73
C LYS A 2 6.05 1.14 6.84
N SER A 3 6.30 2.44 6.68
CA SER A 3 5.87 3.46 7.65
C SER A 3 4.35 3.62 7.74
N LEU A 4 3.63 3.47 6.62
CA LEU A 4 2.17 3.56 6.58
C LEU A 4 1.53 2.32 7.19
N MET A 5 2.06 1.13 6.89
CA MET A 5 1.61 -0.11 7.54
C MET A 5 1.77 -0.04 9.06
N ARG A 6 2.92 0.45 9.55
CA ARG A 6 3.14 0.67 10.99
C ARG A 6 2.11 1.65 11.57
N ARG A 7 1.81 2.76 10.88
CA ARG A 7 0.78 3.71 11.31
C ARG A 7 -0.60 3.06 11.43
N VAL A 8 -0.97 2.22 10.46
CA VAL A 8 -2.23 1.47 10.48
C VAL A 8 -2.30 0.54 11.70
N GLU A 9 -1.23 -0.20 11.99
CA GLU A 9 -1.16 -1.07 13.17
C GLU A 9 -1.30 -0.28 14.48
N GLU A 10 -0.63 0.86 14.58
CA GLU A 10 -0.70 1.75 15.74
C GLU A 10 -2.12 2.30 15.95
N LEU A 11 -2.76 2.83 14.90
CA LEU A 11 -4.12 3.36 14.94
C LEU A 11 -5.12 2.30 15.42
N ARG A 12 -5.00 1.07 14.93
CA ARG A 12 -5.84 -0.06 15.35
C ARG A 12 -5.68 -0.42 16.81
N ARG A 13 -4.45 -0.48 17.30
CA ARG A 13 -4.19 -0.77 18.73
C ARG A 13 -4.83 0.27 19.63
N VAL A 14 -4.75 1.56 19.25
CA VAL A 14 -5.37 2.65 20.02
C VAL A 14 -6.89 2.57 19.96
N ILE A 15 -7.48 2.36 18.78
CA ILE A 15 -8.93 2.18 18.58
C ILE A 15 -9.45 1.06 19.48
N SER A 16 -8.83 -0.13 19.44
CA SER A 16 -9.21 -1.28 20.26
C SER A 16 -9.12 -0.98 21.76
N THR A 17 -8.10 -0.24 22.18
CA THR A 17 -7.93 0.17 23.59
C THR A 17 -9.06 1.11 24.04
N ILE A 18 -9.46 2.06 23.19
CA ILE A 18 -10.56 2.98 23.48
C ILE A 18 -11.89 2.23 23.52
N GLU A 19 -12.13 1.30 22.61
CA GLU A 19 -13.32 0.44 22.60
C GLU A 19 -13.43 -0.40 23.87
N SER A 20 -12.32 -1.02 24.30
CA SER A 20 -12.25 -1.73 25.59
C SER A 20 -12.53 -0.80 26.77
N THR A 21 -12.03 0.43 26.73
CA THR A 21 -12.27 1.44 27.78
C THR A 21 -13.75 1.85 27.83
N ILE A 22 -14.38 2.04 26.67
CA ILE A 22 -15.82 2.32 26.57
C ILE A 22 -16.63 1.16 27.15
N ALA A 23 -16.27 -0.09 26.83
CA ALA A 23 -16.94 -1.27 27.38
C ALA A 23 -16.82 -1.33 28.92
N LYS A 24 -15.62 -1.11 29.47
CA LYS A 24 -15.41 -1.03 30.93
C LYS A 24 -16.22 0.10 31.56
N LEU A 25 -16.26 1.28 30.93
CA LEU A 25 -17.03 2.41 31.41
C LEU A 25 -18.54 2.11 31.47
N ARG A 26 -19.07 1.37 30.50
CA ARG A 26 -20.47 0.89 30.51
C ARG A 26 -20.73 -0.08 31.67
N VAL A 27 -19.81 -0.98 31.96
CA VAL A 27 -19.92 -1.91 33.10
C VAL A 27 -19.89 -1.16 34.43
N MET A 28 -18.95 -0.24 34.63
CA MET A 28 -18.85 0.56 35.87
C MET A 28 -20.07 1.45 36.10
N HIS A 29 -20.70 1.93 35.03
CA HIS A 29 -21.97 2.66 35.15
C HIS A 29 -23.11 1.72 35.57
N ALA A 30 -23.20 0.54 34.97
CA ALA A 30 -24.20 -0.46 35.34
C ALA A 30 -24.05 -0.99 36.78
N SER A 31 -22.82 -1.06 37.31
CA SER A 31 -22.54 -1.44 38.71
C SER A 31 -22.72 -0.28 39.72
N GLY A 32 -22.95 0.95 39.24
CA GLY A 32 -23.12 2.13 40.08
C GLY A 32 -21.81 2.78 40.56
N GLU A 33 -20.66 2.27 40.16
CA GLU A 33 -19.33 2.84 40.47
C GLU A 33 -19.13 4.23 39.83
N VAL A 34 -19.80 4.49 38.71
CA VAL A 34 -19.75 5.77 37.98
C VAL A 34 -21.16 6.36 37.87
N ASN A 35 -21.33 7.60 38.34
CA ASN A 35 -22.59 8.31 38.21
C ASN A 35 -22.91 8.71 36.75
N GLU A 36 -24.20 8.89 36.45
CA GLU A 36 -24.74 9.23 35.13
C GLU A 36 -24.06 10.44 34.47
N LYS A 37 -23.80 11.51 35.24
CA LYS A 37 -23.21 12.75 34.71
C LYS A 37 -21.78 12.51 34.22
N ARG A 38 -20.98 11.80 35.02
CA ARG A 38 -19.60 11.43 34.67
C ARG A 38 -19.59 10.45 33.50
N PHE A 39 -20.45 9.43 33.53
CA PHE A 39 -20.59 8.45 32.46
C PHE A 39 -20.85 9.13 31.11
N LYS A 40 -21.88 9.99 31.03
CA LYS A 40 -22.23 10.72 29.80
C LYS A 40 -21.09 11.58 29.26
N ARG A 41 -20.38 12.30 30.14
CA ARG A 41 -19.24 13.14 29.76
C ARG A 41 -18.10 12.30 29.19
N ASP A 42 -17.68 11.28 29.93
CA ASP A 42 -16.52 10.46 29.58
C ASP A 42 -16.81 9.61 28.32
N LEU A 43 -18.03 9.06 28.20
CA LEU A 43 -18.48 8.34 27.00
C LEU A 43 -18.47 9.24 25.76
N LYS A 44 -18.95 10.49 25.88
CA LYS A 44 -18.93 11.45 24.77
C LYS A 44 -17.50 11.74 24.31
N ALA A 45 -16.58 12.00 25.25
CA ALA A 45 -15.18 12.28 24.92
C ALA A 45 -14.49 11.10 24.23
N LEU A 46 -14.68 9.88 24.76
CA LEU A 46 -14.12 8.65 24.17
C LEU A 46 -14.68 8.38 22.77
N ASN A 47 -15.99 8.55 22.56
CA ASN A 47 -16.60 8.37 21.24
C ASN A 47 -16.11 9.40 20.21
N LEU A 48 -15.89 10.65 20.61
CA LEU A 48 -15.31 11.67 19.73
C LEU A 48 -13.88 11.30 19.31
N GLY A 49 -13.04 10.89 20.27
CA GLY A 49 -11.69 10.41 19.98
C GLY A 49 -11.68 9.17 19.07
N LEU A 50 -12.57 8.21 19.36
CA LEU A 50 -12.73 7.00 18.55
C LEU A 50 -13.12 7.33 17.10
N LYS A 51 -14.05 8.27 16.90
CA LYS A 51 -14.46 8.72 15.58
C LYS A 51 -13.28 9.30 14.80
N SER A 52 -12.53 10.23 15.41
CA SER A 52 -11.38 10.87 14.76
C SER A 52 -10.30 9.85 14.38
N LEU A 53 -10.02 8.88 15.26
CA LEU A 53 -9.05 7.82 14.97
C LEU A 53 -9.51 6.90 13.84
N ARG A 54 -10.81 6.60 13.75
CA ARG A 54 -11.38 5.82 12.65
C ARG A 54 -11.30 6.56 11.33
N GLU A 55 -11.57 7.87 11.32
CA GLU A 55 -11.39 8.72 10.12
C GLU A 55 -9.92 8.77 9.68
N GLU A 56 -8.98 8.87 10.62
CA GLU A 56 -7.55 8.83 10.31
C GLU A 56 -7.12 7.44 9.80
N LEU A 57 -7.64 6.36 10.40
CA LEU A 57 -7.41 5.01 9.93
C LEU A 57 -7.92 4.87 8.50
N GLU A 58 -9.16 5.28 8.20
CA GLU A 58 -9.75 5.22 6.87
C GLU A 58 -8.93 6.00 5.84
N THR A 59 -8.45 7.20 6.22
CA THR A 59 -7.57 8.01 5.38
C THR A 59 -6.23 7.29 5.12
N THR A 60 -5.65 6.70 6.16
CA THR A 60 -4.37 5.97 6.07
C THR A 60 -4.52 4.71 5.22
N LEU A 61 -5.65 4.01 5.35
CA LEU A 61 -6.01 2.86 4.53
C LEU A 61 -6.22 3.25 3.09
N THR A 62 -6.98 4.32 2.82
CA THR A 62 -7.15 4.87 1.48
C THR A 62 -5.81 5.22 0.84
N ASN A 63 -4.91 5.83 1.60
CA ASN A 63 -3.54 6.08 1.16
C ASN A 63 -2.81 4.77 0.84
N LEU A 64 -2.96 3.72 1.66
CA LEU A 64 -2.38 2.39 1.42
C LEU A 64 -2.96 1.69 0.17
N TYR A 65 -4.29 1.67 0.02
CA TYR A 65 -5.02 1.18 -1.15
C TYR A 65 -4.53 1.88 -2.41
N SER A 66 -4.33 3.19 -2.32
CA SER A 66 -3.84 3.98 -3.42
C SER A 66 -2.42 3.58 -3.81
N LEU A 67 -1.57 3.03 -2.93
CA LEU A 67 -0.16 2.71 -3.24
C LEU A 67 0.01 1.73 -4.41
N ALA A 68 -0.90 0.75 -4.57
CA ALA A 68 -0.84 -0.18 -5.69
C ALA A 68 -1.08 0.49 -7.06
N ASP A 69 -1.88 1.56 -7.07
CA ASP A 69 -2.22 2.35 -8.25
C ASP A 69 -1.70 3.79 -8.19
N ARG A 70 -0.83 4.10 -7.21
CA ARG A 70 -0.38 5.45 -6.89
C ARG A 70 0.46 5.88 -8.06
N ARG A 71 -0.06 6.86 -8.79
CA ARG A 71 0.66 7.47 -9.88
C ARG A 71 1.74 8.38 -9.29
N CYS A 72 3.00 8.09 -9.59
CA CYS A 72 4.10 9.00 -9.34
C CYS A 72 4.04 10.20 -10.29
N ARG A 73 4.84 11.23 -10.01
CA ARG A 73 4.96 12.40 -10.90
C ARG A 73 5.70 12.03 -12.19
N PHE A 74 5.61 12.88 -13.19
CA PHE A 74 6.24 12.62 -14.48
C PHE A 74 7.75 12.41 -14.36
N GLU A 75 8.42 13.20 -13.52
CA GLU A 75 9.88 13.13 -13.29
C GLU A 75 10.32 11.84 -12.58
N GLU A 76 9.37 11.18 -11.91
CA GLU A 76 9.58 9.94 -11.17
C GLU A 76 9.10 8.72 -11.98
N ALA A 77 8.42 8.92 -13.11
CA ALA A 77 7.83 7.85 -13.89
C ALA A 77 8.89 6.95 -14.53
N PHE A 78 8.54 5.68 -14.76
CA PHE A 78 9.40 4.81 -15.52
C PHE A 78 9.27 5.15 -17.00
N HIS A 79 10.27 5.83 -17.55
CA HIS A 79 10.32 6.14 -18.97
C HIS A 79 10.99 5.01 -19.75
N PHE A 80 10.30 4.46 -20.75
CA PHE A 80 10.82 3.35 -21.53
C PHE A 80 11.73 3.82 -22.67
N TYR A 81 12.83 3.11 -22.82
CA TYR A 81 13.85 3.28 -23.85
C TYR A 81 14.08 1.95 -24.54
N ARG A 82 14.27 2.01 -25.87
CA ARG A 82 14.75 0.86 -26.63
C ARG A 82 16.24 0.60 -26.37
N ASP A 83 16.99 1.68 -26.14
CA ASP A 83 18.44 1.71 -25.98
C ASP A 83 18.86 3.10 -25.44
N ILE A 84 20.15 3.30 -25.18
CA ILE A 84 20.71 4.59 -24.78
C ILE A 84 20.32 5.68 -25.79
N GLY A 85 19.64 6.72 -25.31
CA GLY A 85 19.21 7.85 -26.14
C GLY A 85 18.06 7.55 -27.11
N LYS A 86 17.39 6.39 -27.00
CA LYS A 86 16.26 6.00 -27.87
C LYS A 86 14.95 5.86 -27.07
N PRO A 87 14.29 6.97 -26.67
CA PRO A 87 13.04 6.92 -25.93
C PRO A 87 11.91 6.33 -26.77
N LEU A 88 11.01 5.58 -26.13
CA LEU A 88 9.80 5.05 -26.77
C LEU A 88 8.58 5.98 -26.61
N ASN A 89 8.74 7.13 -25.94
CA ASN A 89 7.64 8.02 -25.53
C ASN A 89 6.49 7.27 -24.80
N LEU A 90 6.86 6.20 -24.11
CA LEU A 90 6.00 5.40 -23.28
C LEU A 90 6.47 5.57 -21.84
N SER A 91 5.55 5.66 -20.90
CA SER A 91 5.90 5.73 -19.48
C SER A 91 4.90 4.98 -18.63
N ALA A 92 5.39 4.44 -17.52
CA ALA A 92 4.57 3.84 -16.47
C ALA A 92 4.61 4.71 -15.22
N PHE A 93 3.43 5.06 -14.71
CA PHE A 93 3.31 5.96 -13.55
C PHE A 93 3.00 5.21 -12.26
N SER A 94 2.57 3.95 -12.32
CA SER A 94 2.30 3.12 -11.17
C SER A 94 2.76 1.69 -11.44
N LEU A 95 2.76 0.85 -10.41
CA LEU A 95 3.10 -0.57 -10.55
C LEU A 95 2.10 -1.30 -11.48
N ASN A 96 0.83 -0.92 -11.42
CA ASN A 96 -0.22 -1.42 -12.30
C ASN A 96 -0.04 -0.96 -13.76
N ASP A 97 0.32 0.31 -13.98
CA ASP A 97 0.63 0.85 -15.31
C ASP A 97 1.88 0.17 -15.91
N LEU A 98 2.90 -0.09 -15.08
CA LEU A 98 4.08 -0.87 -15.47
C LEU A 98 3.68 -2.27 -15.95
N ARG A 99 2.84 -2.98 -15.19
CA ARG A 99 2.32 -4.31 -15.58
C ARG A 99 1.66 -4.26 -16.96
N GLU A 100 0.81 -3.26 -17.20
CA GLU A 100 0.11 -3.09 -18.47
C GLU A 100 1.07 -2.78 -19.62
N LYS A 101 2.06 -1.89 -19.39
CA LYS A 101 3.07 -1.58 -20.42
C LYS A 101 3.93 -2.79 -20.75
N LEU A 102 4.31 -3.59 -19.75
CA LEU A 102 5.11 -4.79 -19.95
C LEU A 102 4.43 -5.80 -20.89
N ALA A 103 3.10 -5.86 -20.94
CA ALA A 103 2.37 -6.77 -21.82
C ALA A 103 2.64 -6.52 -23.31
N VAL A 104 2.92 -5.26 -23.68
CA VAL A 104 3.09 -4.81 -25.07
C VAL A 104 4.49 -4.25 -25.37
N LEU A 105 5.36 -4.14 -24.36
CA LEU A 105 6.69 -3.56 -24.50
C LEU A 105 7.57 -4.42 -25.43
N PRO A 106 8.22 -3.83 -26.44
CA PRO A 106 9.19 -4.54 -27.28
C PRO A 106 10.26 -5.28 -26.45
N ILE A 107 10.61 -6.50 -26.87
CA ILE A 107 11.52 -7.36 -26.12
C ILE A 107 12.92 -6.75 -25.96
N ASP A 108 13.40 -6.02 -26.95
CA ASP A 108 14.67 -5.29 -26.90
C ASP A 108 14.68 -4.24 -25.77
N SER A 109 13.62 -3.44 -25.66
CA SER A 109 13.44 -2.48 -24.56
C SER A 109 13.32 -3.18 -23.20
N LEU A 110 12.57 -4.28 -23.13
CA LEU A 110 12.40 -5.07 -21.92
C LEU A 110 13.75 -5.58 -21.39
N GLU A 111 14.54 -6.22 -22.25
CA GLU A 111 15.84 -6.76 -21.87
C GLU A 111 16.86 -5.67 -21.56
N PHE A 112 16.83 -4.55 -22.31
CA PHE A 112 17.67 -3.39 -22.05
C PHE A 112 17.50 -2.87 -20.61
N HIS A 113 16.26 -2.60 -20.20
CA HIS A 113 15.97 -2.12 -18.85
C HIS A 113 16.22 -3.16 -17.77
N PHE A 114 15.87 -4.42 -18.03
CA PHE A 114 16.07 -5.49 -17.06
C PHE A 114 17.56 -5.72 -16.79
N HIS A 115 18.39 -5.79 -17.83
CA HIS A 115 19.83 -6.04 -17.68
C HIS A 115 20.56 -4.92 -16.91
N ARG A 116 20.10 -3.68 -17.06
CA ARG A 116 20.64 -2.51 -16.34
C ARG A 116 20.14 -2.40 -14.89
N GLY A 117 19.11 -3.17 -14.53
CA GLY A 117 18.46 -3.09 -13.23
C GLY A 117 17.49 -1.91 -13.08
N ASP A 118 17.10 -1.25 -14.18
CA ASP A 118 16.28 -0.03 -14.14
C ASP A 118 14.93 -0.30 -13.45
N PHE A 119 14.29 -1.44 -13.76
CA PHE A 119 13.04 -1.85 -13.11
C PHE A 119 13.20 -2.00 -11.60
N THR A 120 14.29 -2.63 -11.15
CA THR A 120 14.55 -2.87 -9.73
C THR A 120 14.80 -1.58 -8.97
N ALA A 121 15.54 -0.64 -9.58
CA ALA A 121 15.78 0.67 -8.98
C ALA A 121 14.49 1.47 -8.85
N TRP A 122 13.69 1.54 -9.91
CA TRP A 122 12.42 2.26 -9.89
C TRP A 122 11.42 1.69 -8.88
N ILE A 123 11.27 0.36 -8.82
CA ILE A 123 10.37 -0.29 -7.87
C ILE A 123 10.85 -0.08 -6.43
N ARG A 124 12.16 -0.14 -6.17
CA ARG A 124 12.70 0.09 -4.84
C ARG A 124 12.54 1.54 -4.38
N ASP A 125 12.84 2.50 -5.24
CA ASP A 125 13.05 3.89 -4.84
C ASP A 125 11.80 4.76 -5.05
N VAL A 126 10.99 4.48 -6.08
CA VAL A 126 9.78 5.26 -6.42
C VAL A 126 8.52 4.58 -5.93
N ILE A 127 8.40 3.27 -6.13
CA ILE A 127 7.27 2.47 -5.61
C ILE A 127 7.46 2.15 -4.12
N GLU A 128 8.70 2.27 -3.60
CA GLU A 128 9.07 1.95 -2.22
C GLU A 128 8.82 0.48 -1.83
N ASP A 129 9.04 -0.43 -2.77
CA ASP A 129 8.88 -1.88 -2.59
C ASP A 129 10.20 -2.65 -2.78
N PRO A 130 11.10 -2.60 -1.79
CA PRO A 130 12.40 -3.27 -1.88
C PRO A 130 12.31 -4.79 -1.94
N GLU A 131 11.19 -5.38 -1.48
CA GLU A 131 10.98 -6.83 -1.50
C GLU A 131 10.70 -7.30 -2.93
N LEU A 132 9.75 -6.67 -3.63
CA LEU A 132 9.50 -6.97 -5.04
C LEU A 132 10.72 -6.67 -5.91
N ALA A 133 11.45 -5.57 -5.63
CA ALA A 133 12.66 -5.24 -6.35
C ALA A 133 13.72 -6.35 -6.24
N LYS A 134 13.86 -6.97 -5.06
CA LYS A 134 14.77 -8.09 -4.83
C LYS A 134 14.32 -9.33 -5.61
N GLU A 135 13.04 -9.69 -5.54
CA GLU A 135 12.49 -10.84 -6.26
C GLU A 135 12.67 -10.70 -7.78
N ILE A 136 12.45 -9.50 -8.32
CA ILE A 136 12.67 -9.21 -9.75
C ILE A 136 14.15 -9.35 -10.12
N ALA A 137 15.07 -8.90 -9.27
CA ALA A 137 16.51 -9.01 -9.53
C ALA A 137 17.00 -10.47 -9.63
N GLU A 138 16.30 -11.41 -8.99
CA GLU A 138 16.63 -12.84 -8.98
C GLU A 138 16.13 -13.59 -10.23
N ILE A 139 15.37 -12.93 -11.12
CA ILE A 139 14.83 -13.56 -12.33
C ILE A 139 15.96 -14.01 -13.27
N LYS A 140 16.05 -15.33 -13.48
CA LYS A 140 16.84 -15.94 -14.55
C LYS A 140 15.92 -16.29 -15.72
N ALA A 141 15.72 -15.34 -16.64
CA ALA A 141 14.94 -15.51 -17.86
C ALA A 141 15.31 -14.45 -18.90
N LYS A 142 14.88 -14.66 -20.15
CA LYS A 142 15.07 -13.76 -21.30
C LYS A 142 13.80 -13.71 -22.16
N GLY A 143 13.72 -12.71 -23.03
CA GLY A 143 12.63 -12.52 -23.98
C GLY A 143 11.24 -12.61 -23.35
N GLU A 144 10.34 -13.33 -24.01
CA GLU A 144 8.96 -13.50 -23.53
C GLU A 144 8.88 -14.27 -22.20
N SER A 145 9.87 -15.11 -21.86
CA SER A 145 9.90 -15.76 -20.55
C SER A 145 10.19 -14.74 -19.43
N LEU A 146 11.05 -13.76 -19.69
CA LEU A 146 11.29 -12.65 -18.77
C LEU A 146 10.02 -11.80 -18.61
N ARG A 147 9.35 -11.46 -19.72
CA ARG A 147 8.09 -10.70 -19.69
C ARG A 147 7.06 -11.36 -18.79
N ARG A 148 6.82 -12.67 -18.99
CA ARG A 148 5.84 -13.43 -18.20
C ARG A 148 6.17 -13.42 -16.71
N LYS A 149 7.45 -13.63 -16.34
CA LYS A 149 7.87 -13.63 -14.93
C LYS A 149 7.69 -12.25 -14.27
N LEU A 150 8.06 -11.18 -14.98
CA LEU A 150 7.87 -9.80 -14.49
C LEU A 150 6.39 -9.50 -14.26
N ILE A 151 5.54 -9.77 -15.26
CA ILE A 151 4.08 -9.54 -15.15
C ILE A 151 3.50 -10.38 -14.01
N GLN A 152 3.93 -11.63 -13.84
CA GLN A 152 3.46 -12.51 -12.77
C GLN A 152 3.79 -11.93 -11.39
N LEU A 153 5.07 -11.68 -11.10
CA LEU A 153 5.50 -11.16 -9.79
C LEU A 153 4.82 -9.83 -9.46
N ILE A 154 4.72 -8.94 -10.44
CA ILE A 154 4.04 -7.65 -10.27
C ILE A 154 2.53 -7.87 -9.99
N SER A 155 1.88 -8.80 -10.67
CA SER A 155 0.46 -9.10 -10.46
C SER A 155 0.20 -9.71 -9.09
N GLU A 156 1.05 -10.63 -8.65
CA GLU A 156 0.99 -11.24 -7.31
C GLU A 156 1.16 -10.16 -6.24
N ARG A 157 2.13 -9.26 -6.40
CA ARG A 157 2.34 -8.15 -5.45
C ARG A 157 1.16 -7.19 -5.40
N ILE A 158 0.59 -6.82 -6.54
CA ILE A 158 -0.64 -5.99 -6.61
C ILE A 158 -1.81 -6.70 -5.91
N LYS A 159 -1.94 -8.02 -6.07
CA LYS A 159 -2.97 -8.81 -5.39
C LYS A 159 -2.77 -8.77 -3.87
N THR A 160 -1.53 -8.94 -3.39
CA THR A 160 -1.20 -8.81 -1.97
C THR A 160 -1.59 -7.44 -1.42
N TYR A 161 -1.29 -6.35 -2.14
CA TYR A 161 -1.72 -5.02 -1.71
C TYR A 161 -3.23 -4.89 -1.59
N LYS A 162 -3.98 -5.44 -2.54
CA LYS A 162 -5.45 -5.43 -2.48
C LYS A 162 -5.98 -6.27 -1.31
N GLU A 163 -5.43 -7.45 -1.08
CA GLU A 163 -5.84 -8.35 0.00
C GLU A 163 -5.50 -7.77 1.37
N GLU A 164 -4.29 -7.26 1.55
CA GLU A 164 -3.88 -6.59 2.79
C GLU A 164 -4.79 -5.42 3.07
N SER A 165 -5.07 -4.63 2.04
CA SER A 165 -5.89 -3.46 2.21
C SER A 165 -7.35 -3.84 2.51
N ASN A 166 -7.94 -4.84 1.83
CA ASN A 166 -9.28 -5.40 2.12
C ASN A 166 -9.38 -5.94 3.55
N ARG A 167 -8.40 -6.73 3.98
CA ARG A 167 -8.27 -7.18 5.38
C ARG A 167 -8.20 -5.99 6.32
N LEU A 168 -7.54 -4.91 5.87
CA LEU A 168 -7.40 -3.72 6.67
C LEU A 168 -8.68 -2.87 6.75
N SER A 169 -9.59 -2.94 5.77
CA SER A 169 -10.91 -2.30 5.85
C SER A 169 -11.95 -3.17 6.58
N GLU A 170 -11.92 -4.49 6.42
CA GLU A 170 -12.89 -5.42 7.05
C GLU A 170 -12.77 -5.51 8.58
N LEU A 171 -11.61 -5.14 9.12
CA LEU A 171 -11.34 -5.08 10.56
C LEU A 171 -11.60 -3.69 11.15
N SER A 172 -12.23 -2.78 10.39
CA SER A 172 -12.77 -1.50 10.89
C SER A 172 -14.26 -1.68 11.21
N PRO A 173 -14.71 -1.57 12.48
CA PRO A 173 -16.11 -1.78 12.85
C PRO A 173 -17.05 -0.65 12.44
#